data_AF-A0A2D9TAL6-F1
#
_entry.id   AF-A0A2D9TAL6-F1
#
_cell.length_a   1.000
_cell.length_b   1.000
_cell.length_c   1.000
_cell.angle_alpha   90.00
_cell.angle_beta   90.00
_cell.angle_gamma   90.00
#
_symmetry.space_group_name_H-M   'P 1'
#
loop_
_entity.id
_entity.type
_entity.pdbx_description
1 polymer ?
#
loop_
_entity_poly.entity_id
_entity_poly.type
_entity_poly.pdbx_seq_one_letter_code
_entity_poly.pdbx_strand_id
1 'polypeptide(L)'
;MLIAGLVGCGDDSTGATVVVYSELPGGTFDSLTVTVMRGVETAMVREVVIGADGASFPVRVPLRYEAGPLGPITVAAEGRGPGGTTVTGGAQAFYFEVGETLTIPVTLVEACRDVSCGAGERCEDGRCVSDEVPDGGPGAPDLGQPDLGVDMGRPPICDPGAAVCECSLTGCDGNNCDCENGCACDLTCPPGQDCDHLHCKDADTECTIDAAGGSNIDVNCDGAWCTDVNLRDVSNADVRCHKDDACCIVDCRGASNCRVSCESGAYCRLDCGAGADENCRFEECWADENPLDCGGGVFVCGAARCPDDRMCRRGTEPDD
;
A
#
# COMPACT_ATOMS: atom_id res chain seq x y z
N MET A 1 52.63 -10.97 -9.85
CA MET A 1 51.85 -10.64 -8.65
C MET A 1 50.58 -9.96 -9.14
N LEU A 2 49.52 -10.75 -9.33
CA LEU A 2 48.22 -10.30 -9.85
C LEU A 2 47.37 -9.89 -8.64
N ILE A 3 46.96 -8.62 -8.59
CA ILE A 3 46.02 -8.11 -7.59
C ILE A 3 44.62 -8.38 -8.14
N ALA A 4 43.92 -9.34 -7.55
CA ALA A 4 42.50 -9.57 -7.80
C ALA A 4 41.71 -8.46 -7.08
N GLY A 5 41.04 -7.60 -7.85
CA GLY A 5 40.05 -6.66 -7.33
C GLY A 5 38.77 -7.43 -7.00
N LEU A 6 38.48 -7.57 -5.71
CA LEU A 6 37.15 -7.91 -5.21
C LEU A 6 36.23 -6.73 -5.52
N VAL A 7 35.45 -6.85 -6.59
CA VAL A 7 34.26 -6.03 -6.84
C VAL A 7 33.20 -6.56 -5.88
N GLY A 8 33.09 -5.97 -4.71
CA GLY A 8 31.99 -6.26 -3.79
C GLY A 8 30.69 -5.75 -4.39
N CYS A 9 29.70 -6.64 -4.51
CA CYS A 9 28.33 -6.30 -4.86
C CYS A 9 27.84 -5.18 -3.93
N GLY A 10 27.11 -4.20 -4.47
CA GLY A 10 26.48 -3.15 -3.68
C GLY A 10 25.56 -3.80 -2.65
N ASP A 11 25.70 -3.43 -1.39
CA ASP A 11 24.77 -3.84 -0.35
C ASP A 11 23.43 -3.16 -0.66
N ASP A 12 22.45 -3.93 -1.15
CA ASP A 12 21.05 -3.54 -1.26
C ASP A 12 20.44 -3.39 0.15
N SER A 13 20.94 -2.42 0.91
CA SER A 13 20.54 -2.22 2.30
C SER A 13 19.25 -1.40 2.32
N THR A 14 18.13 -2.06 2.64
CA THR A 14 16.90 -1.37 3.05
C THR A 14 17.18 -0.50 4.27
N GLY A 15 16.83 0.79 4.19
CA GLY A 15 17.06 1.75 5.25
C GLY A 15 15.81 2.56 5.58
N ALA A 16 15.73 3.09 6.79
CA ALA A 16 14.82 4.20 7.10
C ALA A 16 15.60 5.35 7.70
N THR A 17 15.09 6.56 7.53
CA THR A 17 15.54 7.74 8.27
C THR A 17 14.34 8.37 8.93
N VAL A 18 14.33 8.37 10.27
CA VAL A 18 13.36 9.16 11.04
C VAL A 18 13.82 10.60 11.03
N VAL A 19 12.93 11.51 10.66
CA VAL A 19 13.19 12.95 10.64
C VAL A 19 12.26 13.62 11.62
N VAL A 20 12.82 14.03 12.76
CA VAL A 20 12.05 14.69 13.81
C VAL A 20 12.11 16.20 13.59
N TYR A 21 10.95 16.83 13.51
CA TYR A 21 10.72 18.27 13.45
C TYR A 21 10.21 18.78 14.80
N SER A 22 10.35 20.09 15.04
CA SER A 22 9.84 20.77 16.23
C SER A 22 9.19 22.07 15.83
N GLU A 23 7.95 22.30 16.28
CA GLU A 23 7.26 23.59 16.15
C GLU A 23 7.53 24.52 17.33
N LEU A 24 8.13 23.99 18.39
CA LEU A 24 8.52 24.77 19.56
C LEU A 24 9.70 25.69 19.22
N PRO A 25 9.75 26.91 19.79
CA PRO A 25 10.84 27.84 19.57
C PRO A 25 12.19 27.21 19.95
N GLY A 26 13.20 27.36 19.08
CA GLY A 26 14.49 26.69 19.24
C GLY A 26 15.13 26.91 20.63
N GLY A 27 15.66 25.83 21.21
CA GLY A 27 16.27 25.83 22.55
C GLY A 27 15.37 25.29 23.67
N THR A 28 14.20 24.73 23.34
CA THR A 28 13.27 24.11 24.30
C THR A 28 13.62 22.69 24.70
N PHE A 29 14.56 22.03 24.04
CA PHE A 29 14.91 20.63 24.29
C PHE A 29 16.38 20.46 24.61
N ASP A 30 16.67 19.72 25.67
CA ASP A 30 18.01 19.28 26.06
C ASP A 30 18.33 17.90 25.45
N SER A 31 17.31 17.04 25.33
CA SER A 31 17.44 15.73 24.70
C SER A 31 16.18 15.30 23.95
N LEU A 32 16.36 14.33 23.06
CA LEU A 32 15.35 13.71 22.25
C LEU A 32 15.52 12.19 22.35
N THR A 33 14.47 11.47 22.73
CA THR A 33 14.43 10.00 22.70
C THR A 33 13.55 9.57 21.54
N VAL A 34 14.10 8.84 20.58
CA VAL A 34 13.34 8.21 19.48
C VAL A 34 13.19 6.73 19.79
N THR A 35 11.96 6.27 19.90
CA THR A 35 11.60 4.88 20.14
C THR A 35 10.93 4.31 18.89
N VAL A 36 11.46 3.19 18.39
CA VAL A 36 10.87 2.45 17.28
C VAL A 36 10.27 1.16 17.84
N MET A 37 8.99 0.96 17.60
CA MET A 37 8.22 -0.21 18.02
C MET A 37 7.85 -1.05 16.81
N ARG A 38 7.85 -2.36 16.99
CA ARG A 38 7.36 -3.35 16.01
C ARG A 38 6.24 -4.12 16.71
N GLY A 39 4.99 -3.82 16.34
CA GLY A 39 3.84 -4.25 17.14
C GLY A 39 3.94 -3.71 18.58
N VAL A 40 3.88 -4.60 19.57
CA VAL A 40 4.01 -4.24 21.01
C VAL A 40 5.44 -4.27 21.52
N GLU A 41 6.41 -4.71 20.71
CA GLU A 41 7.80 -4.86 21.11
C GLU A 41 8.61 -3.60 20.78
N THR A 42 9.42 -3.15 21.72
CA THR A 42 10.39 -2.08 21.44
C THR A 42 11.54 -2.65 20.62
N ALA A 43 11.64 -2.24 19.36
CA ALA A 43 12.69 -2.68 18.44
C ALA A 43 13.98 -1.86 18.63
N MET A 44 13.86 -0.56 18.89
CA MET A 44 15.01 0.33 19.07
C MET A 44 14.65 1.51 19.96
N VAL A 45 15.61 1.95 20.78
CA VAL A 45 15.56 3.24 21.48
C VAL A 45 16.85 3.99 21.17
N ARG A 46 16.73 5.24 20.74
CA ARG A 46 17.85 6.12 20.44
C ARG A 46 17.71 7.44 21.16
N GLU A 47 18.66 7.75 22.02
CA GLU A 47 18.77 9.07 22.64
C GLU A 47 19.69 9.97 21.82
N VAL A 48 19.28 11.22 21.63
CA VAL A 48 20.00 12.26 20.90
C VAL A 48 20.02 13.52 21.76
N VAL A 49 21.21 14.07 22.02
CA VAL A 49 21.36 15.34 22.74
C VAL A 49 21.11 16.49 21.77
N ILE A 50 20.30 17.47 22.17
CA ILE A 50 19.91 18.63 21.35
C ILE A 50 20.60 19.89 21.89
N GLY A 51 21.10 20.77 21.00
CA GLY A 51 21.62 22.09 21.40
C GLY A 51 23.05 22.38 20.96
N ALA A 52 23.77 23.21 21.73
CA ALA A 52 25.00 23.91 21.31
C ALA A 52 26.13 22.98 20.80
N ASP A 53 26.27 21.81 21.40
CA ASP A 53 27.25 20.79 21.02
C ASP A 53 26.58 19.51 20.45
N GLY A 54 25.26 19.54 20.23
CA GLY A 54 24.42 18.40 19.88
C GLY A 54 23.78 18.50 18.48
N ALA A 55 22.72 17.74 18.27
CA ALA A 55 21.92 17.84 17.05
C ALA A 55 21.03 19.10 17.07
N SER A 56 20.71 19.62 15.88
CA SER A 56 19.69 20.65 15.68
C SER A 56 18.52 20.07 14.89
N PHE A 57 17.34 20.64 15.10
CA PHE A 57 16.17 20.27 14.30
C PHE A 57 16.33 20.76 12.85
N PRO A 58 15.90 19.96 11.85
CA PRO A 58 15.33 18.63 11.98
C PRO A 58 16.38 17.56 12.33
N VAL A 59 16.08 16.74 13.34
CA VAL A 59 16.98 15.67 13.80
C VAL A 59 16.77 14.45 12.92
N ARG A 60 17.86 13.96 12.31
CA ARG A 60 17.83 12.76 11.46
C ARG A 60 18.39 11.57 12.23
N VAL A 61 17.57 10.56 12.44
CA VAL A 61 17.97 9.30 13.07
C VAL A 61 17.93 8.19 12.01
N PRO A 62 19.10 7.76 11.50
CA PRO A 62 19.15 6.64 10.57
C PRO A 62 18.77 5.36 11.31
N LEU A 63 17.85 4.62 10.75
CA LEU A 63 17.47 3.27 11.14
C LEU A 63 18.14 2.31 10.18
N ARG A 64 19.03 1.46 10.70
CA ARG A 64 19.59 0.36 9.93
C ARG A 64 18.80 -0.89 10.26
N TYR A 65 18.24 -1.50 9.24
CA TYR A 65 17.60 -2.79 9.39
C TYR A 65 18.65 -3.89 9.51
N GLU A 66 18.62 -4.65 10.61
CA GLU A 66 19.60 -5.71 10.88
C GLU A 66 19.04 -7.10 10.57
N ALA A 67 17.80 -7.41 10.99
CA ALA A 67 17.10 -8.67 10.72
C ALA A 67 15.59 -8.61 11.12
N GLY A 68 14.82 -9.62 10.69
CA GLY A 68 13.42 -9.87 11.11
C GLY A 68 12.38 -9.76 9.98
N PRO A 69 11.12 -9.49 10.29
CA PRO A 69 10.14 -8.97 9.34
C PRO A 69 10.20 -7.43 9.30
N LEU A 70 10.04 -6.84 8.12
CA LEU A 70 10.00 -5.39 7.86
C LEU A 70 8.63 -4.75 8.12
N GLY A 71 7.71 -5.50 8.75
CA GLY A 71 6.31 -5.11 8.98
C GLY A 71 6.14 -3.76 9.69
N PRO A 72 4.88 -3.31 9.90
CA PRO A 72 4.60 -1.94 10.31
C PRO A 72 5.39 -1.56 11.55
N ILE A 73 6.05 -0.39 11.49
CA ILE A 73 6.75 0.19 12.62
C ILE A 73 6.03 1.44 13.10
N THR A 74 6.00 1.61 14.40
CA THR A 74 5.55 2.86 15.03
C THR A 74 6.78 3.59 15.55
N VAL A 75 6.90 4.86 15.24
CA VAL A 75 8.00 5.72 15.67
C VAL A 75 7.44 6.77 16.61
N ALA A 76 7.88 6.73 17.86
CA ALA A 76 7.61 7.76 18.85
C ALA A 76 8.87 8.60 19.06
N ALA A 77 8.71 9.91 19.22
CA ALA A 77 9.76 10.83 19.59
C ALA A 77 9.34 11.61 20.84
N GLU A 78 10.18 11.59 21.87
CA GLU A 78 9.97 12.34 23.11
C GLU A 78 11.08 13.37 23.25
N GLY A 79 10.75 14.64 23.13
CA GLY A 79 11.64 15.76 23.45
C GLY A 79 11.56 16.07 24.95
N ARG A 80 12.71 16.17 25.62
CA ARG A 80 12.81 16.59 27.02
C ARG A 80 13.43 17.97 27.10
N GLY A 81 12.71 18.91 27.69
CA GLY A 81 13.14 20.28 27.89
C GLY A 81 13.75 20.55 29.26
N PRO A 82 14.28 21.78 29.44
CA PRO A 82 14.82 22.23 30.72
C PRO A 82 13.79 22.07 31.84
N GLY A 83 14.21 21.48 32.97
CA GLY A 83 13.34 21.23 34.11
C GLY A 83 12.46 19.98 34.01
N GLY A 84 12.70 19.10 33.04
CA GLY A 84 12.03 17.80 32.93
C GLY A 84 10.67 17.85 32.23
N THR A 85 10.37 18.94 31.53
CA THR A 85 9.18 19.03 30.66
C THR A 85 9.30 18.05 29.51
N THR A 86 8.23 17.31 29.22
CA THR A 86 8.21 16.33 28.12
C THR A 86 7.25 16.78 27.04
N VAL A 87 7.66 16.63 25.78
CA VAL A 87 6.79 16.81 24.63
C VAL A 87 6.90 15.58 23.76
N THR A 88 5.77 14.96 23.49
CA THR A 88 5.71 13.71 22.73
C THR A 88 5.17 14.00 21.33
N GLY A 89 5.80 13.41 20.32
CA GLY A 89 5.28 13.32 18.95
C GLY A 89 5.35 11.88 18.47
N GLY A 90 4.48 11.50 17.54
CA GLY A 90 4.42 10.15 17.00
C GLY A 90 4.20 10.17 15.50
N ALA A 91 4.72 9.15 14.82
CA ALA A 91 4.39 8.83 13.44
C ALA A 91 4.42 7.32 13.24
N GLN A 92 3.61 6.84 12.30
CA GLN A 92 3.58 5.43 11.93
C GLN A 92 4.05 5.26 10.49
N ALA A 93 4.79 4.18 10.23
CA ALA A 93 5.28 3.85 8.91
C ALA A 93 4.96 2.38 8.59
N PHE A 94 4.28 2.17 7.47
CA PHE A 94 3.65 0.89 7.15
C PHE A 94 4.37 0.11 6.05
N TYR A 95 5.22 0.76 5.25
CA TYR A 95 5.77 0.16 4.03
C TYR A 95 7.28 0.32 3.96
N PHE A 96 7.96 -0.83 4.01
CA PHE A 96 9.39 -0.95 3.74
C PHE A 96 9.55 -1.84 2.51
N GLU A 97 9.80 -1.24 1.36
CA GLU A 97 10.21 -1.99 0.18
C GLU A 97 11.69 -2.35 0.29
N VAL A 98 12.05 -3.58 -0.08
CA VAL A 98 13.44 -4.05 -0.01
C VAL A 98 14.29 -3.23 -0.99
N GLY A 99 15.39 -2.67 -0.51
CA GLY A 99 16.26 -1.80 -1.31
C GLY A 99 15.85 -0.32 -1.33
N GLU A 100 14.71 0.05 -0.73
CA GLU A 100 14.32 1.46 -0.62
C GLU A 100 14.82 2.11 0.68
N THR A 101 14.92 3.44 0.64
CA THR A 101 15.16 4.27 1.83
C THR A 101 13.90 5.06 2.17
N LEU A 102 13.23 4.68 3.25
CA LEU A 102 12.03 5.36 3.72
C LEU A 102 12.37 6.58 4.59
N THR A 103 11.67 7.70 4.41
CA THR A 103 11.75 8.86 5.30
C THR A 103 10.49 8.96 6.15
N ILE A 104 10.64 8.95 7.47
CA ILE A 104 9.52 8.95 8.42
C ILE A 104 9.50 10.28 9.18
N PRO A 105 8.61 11.23 8.84
CA PRO A 105 8.53 12.51 9.54
C PRO A 105 7.81 12.36 10.89
N VAL A 106 8.38 12.92 11.95
CA VAL A 106 7.73 13.03 13.28
C VAL A 106 7.78 14.48 13.70
N THR A 107 6.68 15.06 14.18
CA THR A 107 6.66 16.47 14.62
C THR A 107 6.36 16.57 16.11
N LEU A 108 7.19 17.32 16.84
CA LEU A 108 6.93 17.71 18.23
C LEU A 108 6.14 19.02 18.25
N VAL A 109 4.89 18.95 18.71
CA VAL A 109 3.96 20.09 18.76
C VAL A 109 3.75 20.55 20.20
N GLU A 110 3.62 21.87 20.41
CA GLU A 110 3.49 22.44 21.77
C GLU A 110 2.21 22.02 22.49
N ALA A 111 1.12 21.79 21.74
CA ALA A 111 -0.14 21.30 22.29
C ALA A 111 0.02 19.97 23.04
N CYS A 112 1.03 19.16 22.67
CA CYS A 112 1.34 17.86 23.24
C CYS A 112 2.34 17.90 24.40
N ARG A 113 2.60 19.09 24.96
CA ARG A 113 3.40 19.25 26.16
C ARG A 113 2.72 18.58 27.35
N ASP A 114 3.49 17.78 28.09
CA ASP A 114 3.06 17.00 29.25
C ASP A 114 1.97 15.95 28.97
N VAL A 115 1.71 15.65 27.69
CA VAL A 115 0.81 14.59 27.26
C VAL A 115 1.62 13.32 26.98
N SER A 116 1.22 12.22 27.61
CA SER A 116 1.81 10.89 27.42
C SER A 116 0.73 9.95 26.89
N CYS A 117 0.90 9.49 25.66
CA CYS A 117 -0.04 8.60 25.00
C CYS A 117 0.39 7.14 25.13
N GLY A 118 -0.59 6.24 25.16
CA GLY A 118 -0.35 4.80 25.23
C GLY A 118 0.30 4.25 23.97
N ALA A 119 0.69 2.98 24.01
CA ALA A 119 1.17 2.29 22.81
C ALA A 119 0.07 2.28 21.73
N GLY A 120 0.39 2.75 20.52
CA GLY A 120 -0.58 2.85 19.41
C GLY A 120 -1.47 4.10 19.45
N GLU A 121 -1.17 5.06 20.30
CA GLU A 121 -1.83 6.37 20.32
C GLU A 121 -0.81 7.47 20.00
N ARG A 122 -1.23 8.49 19.27
CA ARG A 122 -0.44 9.70 19.06
C ARG A 122 -1.11 10.90 19.69
N CYS A 123 -0.30 11.89 20.06
CA CYS A 123 -0.86 13.15 20.52
C CYS A 123 -1.20 14.04 19.31
N GLU A 124 -2.45 14.47 19.24
CA GLU A 124 -2.96 15.44 18.27
C GLU A 124 -3.72 16.53 19.04
N ASP A 125 -3.31 17.79 18.91
CA ASP A 125 -3.91 18.93 19.61
C ASP A 125 -4.05 18.75 21.14
N GLY A 126 -3.05 18.12 21.78
CA GLY A 126 -3.00 17.95 23.23
C GLY A 126 -3.91 16.86 23.80
N ARG A 127 -4.46 16.00 22.94
CA ARG A 127 -5.17 14.77 23.32
C ARG A 127 -4.51 13.57 22.67
N CYS A 128 -4.55 12.44 23.37
CA CYS A 128 -4.20 11.16 22.77
C CYS A 128 -5.35 10.73 21.88
N VAL A 129 -5.06 10.61 20.59
CA VAL A 129 -5.93 9.98 19.62
C VAL A 129 -5.34 8.59 19.36
N SER A 130 -6.21 7.59 19.33
CA SER A 130 -5.83 6.30 18.77
C SER A 130 -5.31 6.54 17.35
N ASP A 131 -4.20 5.90 17.00
CA ASP A 131 -3.84 5.72 15.60
C ASP A 131 -4.81 4.67 15.01
N GLU A 132 -6.11 5.01 15.00
CA GLU A 132 -7.03 4.38 14.08
C GLU A 132 -6.52 4.77 12.69
N VAL A 133 -6.09 3.77 11.95
CA VAL A 133 -5.76 3.85 10.53
C VAL A 133 -6.88 4.69 9.89
N PRO A 134 -6.59 5.88 9.33
CA PRO A 134 -7.57 6.56 8.53
C PRO A 134 -7.90 5.62 7.37
N ASP A 135 -9.08 5.01 7.41
CA ASP A 135 -9.72 4.47 6.21
C ASP A 135 -9.82 5.66 5.25
N GLY A 136 -8.93 5.72 4.27
CA GLY A 136 -8.57 6.94 3.54
C GLY A 136 -9.66 7.52 2.63
N GLY A 137 -10.68 8.14 3.20
CA GLY A 137 -11.72 8.89 2.46
C GLY A 137 -11.86 10.35 2.92
N PRO A 138 -11.87 11.36 2.02
CA PRO A 138 -12.10 12.75 2.39
C PRO A 138 -13.60 13.04 2.63
N GLY A 139 -13.98 13.32 3.88
CA GLY A 139 -15.30 13.84 4.24
C GLY A 139 -15.44 15.34 3.92
N ALA A 140 -16.42 15.68 3.09
CA ALA A 140 -16.80 17.06 2.74
C ALA A 140 -17.56 17.79 3.89
N PRO A 141 -17.57 19.14 3.92
CA PRO A 141 -18.23 19.90 4.98
C PRO A 141 -19.76 19.85 4.86
N ASP A 142 -20.41 19.60 6.00
CA ASP A 142 -21.86 19.55 6.20
C ASP A 142 -22.51 20.93 5.93
N LEU A 143 -23.04 21.08 4.72
CA LEU A 143 -23.96 22.15 4.34
C LEU A 143 -25.39 21.61 4.43
N GLY A 144 -26.02 21.83 5.59
CA GLY A 144 -27.36 21.35 5.84
C GLY A 144 -28.39 21.84 4.82
N GLN A 145 -29.22 20.92 4.31
CA GLN A 145 -30.57 21.19 3.78
C GLN A 145 -31.38 19.89 3.59
N PRO A 146 -32.71 19.96 3.38
CA PRO A 146 -33.70 19.38 4.29
C PRO A 146 -34.30 18.06 3.81
N ASP A 147 -34.88 17.37 4.79
CA ASP A 147 -35.69 16.16 4.71
C ASP A 147 -36.69 16.15 3.54
N LEU A 148 -36.49 15.20 2.63
CA LEU A 148 -37.51 14.64 1.74
C LEU A 148 -37.32 13.12 1.72
N GLY A 149 -37.93 12.45 2.69
CA GLY A 149 -37.99 11.00 2.75
C GLY A 149 -38.51 10.34 1.47
N VAL A 150 -37.89 9.22 1.10
CA VAL A 150 -38.50 7.87 0.91
C VAL A 150 -37.33 6.87 0.83
N ASP A 151 -37.47 5.77 1.57
CA ASP A 151 -36.62 4.56 1.64
C ASP A 151 -35.79 4.21 0.38
N MET A 152 -34.50 4.55 0.39
CA MET A 152 -33.47 3.66 -0.10
C MET A 152 -32.57 3.33 1.09
N GLY A 153 -32.47 2.04 1.41
CA GLY A 153 -31.65 1.56 2.51
C GLY A 153 -30.23 2.11 2.37
N ARG A 154 -29.78 2.78 3.42
CA ARG A 154 -28.38 3.16 3.62
C ARG A 154 -27.53 1.91 3.33
N PRO A 155 -26.47 1.98 2.50
CA PRO A 155 -25.54 0.87 2.36
C PRO A 155 -25.02 0.49 3.76
N PRO A 156 -24.74 -0.78 4.04
CA PRO A 156 -24.14 -1.16 5.31
C PRO A 156 -22.82 -0.40 5.44
N ILE A 157 -22.82 0.60 6.32
CA ILE A 157 -21.60 1.24 6.78
C ILE A 157 -20.97 0.23 7.73
N CYS A 158 -19.79 -0.25 7.37
CA CYS A 158 -18.95 -1.03 8.27
C CYS A 158 -18.70 -0.18 9.52
N ASP A 159 -19.30 -0.58 10.65
CA ASP A 159 -19.09 0.05 11.95
C ASP A 159 -17.74 -0.43 12.49
N PRO A 160 -16.75 0.47 12.69
CA PRO A 160 -15.41 0.08 13.17
C PRO A 160 -15.41 -0.51 14.59
N GLY A 161 -16.54 -0.48 15.29
CA GLY A 161 -16.73 -1.13 16.60
C GLY A 161 -17.42 -2.50 16.57
N ALA A 162 -17.91 -2.96 15.41
CA ALA A 162 -18.52 -4.28 15.28
C ALA A 162 -17.45 -5.32 14.92
N ALA A 163 -17.37 -6.39 15.71
CA ALA A 163 -16.43 -7.47 15.50
C ALA A 163 -16.52 -8.02 14.06
N VAL A 164 -15.44 -7.82 13.30
CA VAL A 164 -15.08 -8.52 12.07
C VAL A 164 -16.08 -8.31 10.90
N CYS A 165 -15.77 -7.38 9.99
CA CYS A 165 -16.10 -7.64 8.59
C CYS A 165 -15.27 -8.86 8.17
N GLU A 166 -15.85 -10.06 8.24
CA GLU A 166 -15.28 -11.28 7.66
C GLU A 166 -15.32 -11.16 6.12
N CYS A 167 -14.64 -10.15 5.55
CA CYS A 167 -14.31 -10.09 4.12
C CYS A 167 -13.03 -10.89 3.80
N SER A 168 -12.49 -11.61 4.79
CA SER A 168 -11.70 -12.82 4.54
C SER A 168 -12.66 -13.95 4.19
N LEU A 169 -13.14 -13.98 2.94
CA LEU A 169 -13.72 -15.20 2.40
C LEU A 169 -12.57 -16.19 2.18
N THR A 170 -12.17 -16.86 3.26
CA THR A 170 -11.35 -18.06 3.20
C THR A 170 -12.25 -19.20 2.72
N GLY A 171 -12.59 -19.22 1.43
CA GLY A 171 -13.40 -20.30 0.87
C GLY A 171 -13.96 -20.00 -0.51
N CYS A 172 -13.14 -20.22 -1.53
CA CYS A 172 -13.65 -20.57 -2.85
C CYS A 172 -14.48 -21.86 -2.73
N ASP A 173 -15.72 -21.85 -3.18
CA ASP A 173 -16.54 -23.07 -3.27
C ASP A 173 -16.13 -23.84 -4.54
N GLY A 174 -14.94 -24.45 -4.49
CA GLY A 174 -14.31 -25.11 -5.65
C GLY A 174 -13.62 -24.12 -6.57
N ASN A 175 -14.00 -24.12 -7.86
CA ASN A 175 -13.36 -23.31 -8.91
C ASN A 175 -13.92 -21.87 -9.01
N ASN A 176 -14.87 -21.49 -8.15
CA ASN A 176 -15.53 -20.18 -8.17
C ASN A 176 -15.29 -19.41 -6.85
N CYS A 177 -14.79 -18.19 -6.98
CA CYS A 177 -14.60 -17.23 -5.89
C CYS A 177 -15.12 -15.86 -6.35
N ASP A 178 -16.17 -15.37 -5.68
CA ASP A 178 -16.76 -14.06 -5.94
C ASP A 178 -16.40 -13.10 -4.79
N CYS A 179 -15.97 -11.89 -5.14
CA CYS A 179 -15.79 -10.78 -4.22
C CYS A 179 -16.67 -9.59 -4.62
N GLU A 180 -17.52 -9.17 -3.68
CA GLU A 180 -18.59 -8.19 -3.89
C GLU A 180 -18.74 -7.30 -2.64
N ASN A 181 -19.46 -6.18 -2.79
CA ASN A 181 -19.88 -5.24 -1.72
C ASN A 181 -18.82 -4.23 -1.25
N GLY A 182 -17.86 -3.85 -2.10
CA GLY A 182 -16.94 -2.75 -1.82
C GLY A 182 -15.89 -3.05 -0.73
N CYS A 183 -15.70 -4.33 -0.40
CA CYS A 183 -14.65 -4.80 0.51
C CYS A 183 -13.34 -4.99 -0.24
N ALA A 184 -12.20 -4.85 0.46
CA ALA A 184 -10.96 -5.42 -0.01
C ALA A 184 -10.97 -6.95 0.18
N CYS A 185 -10.48 -7.71 -0.78
CA CYS A 185 -10.44 -9.17 -0.71
C CYS A 185 -9.21 -9.76 -1.40
N ASP A 186 -8.76 -10.88 -0.84
CA ASP A 186 -7.68 -11.68 -1.38
C ASP A 186 -8.24 -13.01 -1.89
N LEU A 187 -8.21 -13.23 -3.20
CA LEU A 187 -8.62 -14.48 -3.85
C LEU A 187 -7.38 -15.32 -4.13
N THR A 188 -7.34 -16.55 -3.63
CA THR A 188 -6.20 -17.46 -3.87
C THR A 188 -6.64 -18.73 -4.58
N CYS A 189 -6.06 -19.00 -5.75
CA CYS A 189 -6.17 -20.27 -6.45
C CYS A 189 -4.92 -21.12 -6.17
N PRO A 190 -5.05 -22.31 -5.55
CA PRO A 190 -3.88 -23.14 -5.27
C PRO A 190 -3.15 -23.61 -6.55
N PRO A 191 -1.81 -23.73 -6.52
CA PRO A 191 -1.05 -24.21 -7.67
C PRO A 191 -1.54 -25.56 -8.18
N GLY A 192 -1.59 -25.70 -9.51
CA GLY A 192 -2.05 -26.90 -10.20
C GLY A 192 -3.57 -27.13 -10.18
N GLN A 193 -4.36 -26.19 -9.65
CA GLN A 193 -5.82 -26.21 -9.77
C GLN A 193 -6.31 -25.42 -10.98
N ASP A 194 -7.55 -25.68 -11.36
CA ASP A 194 -8.33 -24.87 -12.29
C ASP A 194 -9.24 -23.95 -11.46
N CYS A 195 -9.21 -22.65 -11.74
CA CYS A 195 -10.07 -21.65 -11.10
C CYS A 195 -10.73 -20.84 -12.21
N ASP A 196 -11.83 -21.38 -12.69
CA ASP A 196 -12.55 -20.88 -13.87
C ASP A 196 -13.46 -19.68 -13.56
N HIS A 197 -13.46 -19.16 -12.33
CA HIS A 197 -14.27 -18.00 -11.96
C HIS A 197 -13.69 -17.27 -10.74
N LEU A 198 -12.68 -16.44 -10.95
CA LEU A 198 -12.18 -15.50 -9.95
C LEU A 198 -12.78 -14.13 -10.25
N HIS A 199 -13.83 -13.75 -9.54
CA HIS A 199 -14.64 -12.59 -9.89
C HIS A 199 -14.53 -11.49 -8.83
N CYS A 200 -14.19 -10.30 -9.29
CA CYS A 200 -14.14 -9.07 -8.51
C CYS A 200 -15.13 -8.08 -9.07
N LYS A 201 -16.11 -7.66 -8.26
CA LYS A 201 -17.22 -6.80 -8.69
C LYS A 201 -17.29 -5.53 -7.86
N ASP A 202 -17.91 -4.51 -8.46
CA ASP A 202 -18.24 -3.21 -7.87
C ASP A 202 -17.07 -2.21 -7.88
N ALA A 203 -17.39 -0.95 -8.19
CA ALA A 203 -16.45 0.18 -8.33
C ALA A 203 -15.62 0.47 -7.07
N ASP A 204 -16.12 0.07 -5.91
CA ASP A 204 -15.52 0.33 -4.60
C ASP A 204 -14.74 -0.87 -4.05
N THR A 205 -14.68 -1.98 -4.78
CA THR A 205 -14.02 -3.23 -4.36
C THR A 205 -12.57 -3.24 -4.83
N GLU A 206 -11.67 -3.59 -3.91
CA GLU A 206 -10.26 -3.80 -4.21
C GLU A 206 -9.93 -5.29 -4.10
N CYS A 207 -9.25 -5.83 -5.09
CA CYS A 207 -8.94 -7.25 -5.18
C CYS A 207 -7.46 -7.50 -5.41
N THR A 208 -6.92 -8.37 -4.55
CA THR A 208 -5.68 -9.11 -4.82
C THR A 208 -6.06 -10.52 -5.26
N ILE A 209 -5.50 -10.99 -6.36
CA ILE A 209 -5.75 -12.33 -6.90
C ILE A 209 -4.42 -13.05 -7.05
N ASP A 210 -4.21 -14.13 -6.32
CA ASP A 210 -3.04 -15.00 -6.44
C ASP A 210 -3.43 -16.36 -7.00
N ALA A 211 -3.10 -16.61 -8.27
CA ALA A 211 -3.34 -17.88 -8.94
C ALA A 211 -2.07 -18.45 -9.58
N ALA A 212 -0.90 -18.10 -9.04
CA ALA A 212 0.37 -18.55 -9.58
C ALA A 212 0.48 -20.08 -9.64
N GLY A 213 0.99 -20.59 -10.77
CA GLY A 213 1.12 -22.02 -11.05
C GLY A 213 -0.20 -22.75 -11.30
N GLY A 214 -1.31 -22.03 -11.47
CA GLY A 214 -2.61 -22.58 -11.87
C GLY A 214 -2.62 -23.17 -13.28
N SER A 215 -3.61 -24.00 -13.59
CA SER A 215 -3.75 -24.61 -14.93
C SER A 215 -4.66 -23.80 -15.84
N ASN A 216 -5.95 -23.68 -15.53
CA ASN A 216 -6.88 -22.82 -16.27
C ASN A 216 -7.50 -21.80 -15.33
N ILE A 217 -7.22 -20.53 -15.58
CA ILE A 217 -7.62 -19.41 -14.72
C ILE A 217 -8.48 -18.44 -15.53
N ASP A 218 -9.70 -18.15 -15.08
CA ASP A 218 -10.54 -17.07 -15.62
C ASP A 218 -10.74 -16.03 -14.52
N VAL A 219 -10.22 -14.82 -14.77
CA VAL A 219 -10.36 -13.67 -13.87
C VAL A 219 -11.30 -12.67 -14.51
N ASN A 220 -12.27 -12.21 -13.74
CA ASN A 220 -13.21 -11.18 -14.18
C ASN A 220 -13.23 -10.01 -13.19
N CYS A 221 -12.80 -8.84 -13.65
CA CYS A 221 -12.79 -7.59 -12.91
C CYS A 221 -13.87 -6.67 -13.48
N ASP A 222 -15.05 -6.70 -12.86
CA ASP A 222 -16.26 -6.02 -13.31
C ASP A 222 -16.48 -4.70 -12.56
N GLY A 223 -15.89 -3.63 -13.07
CA GLY A 223 -15.85 -2.32 -12.42
C GLY A 223 -14.93 -2.25 -11.19
N ALA A 224 -14.36 -3.36 -10.73
CA ALA A 224 -13.51 -3.42 -9.54
C ALA A 224 -12.05 -3.01 -9.81
N TRP A 225 -11.32 -2.73 -8.73
CA TRP A 225 -9.88 -2.46 -8.74
C TRP A 225 -9.12 -3.76 -8.46
N CYS A 226 -8.69 -4.44 -9.52
CA CYS A 226 -7.84 -5.62 -9.43
C CYS A 226 -6.36 -5.19 -9.39
N THR A 227 -5.91 -4.81 -8.21
CA THR A 227 -4.66 -4.07 -8.01
C THR A 227 -3.42 -4.96 -8.10
N ASP A 228 -3.58 -6.27 -7.93
CA ASP A 228 -2.53 -7.26 -8.15
C ASP A 228 -3.14 -8.61 -8.55
N VAL A 229 -3.01 -8.99 -9.82
CA VAL A 229 -3.45 -10.28 -10.37
C VAL A 229 -2.21 -11.09 -10.76
N ASN A 230 -1.76 -11.94 -9.84
CA ASN A 230 -0.59 -12.79 -9.99
C ASN A 230 -0.94 -14.10 -10.70
N LEU A 231 -0.59 -14.19 -11.98
CA LEU A 231 -0.82 -15.32 -12.88
C LEU A 231 0.51 -15.91 -13.37
N ARG A 232 1.56 -15.83 -12.55
CA ARG A 232 2.86 -16.39 -12.93
C ARG A 232 2.79 -17.89 -13.12
N ASP A 233 3.54 -18.37 -14.12
CA ASP A 233 3.69 -19.80 -14.41
C ASP A 233 2.36 -20.55 -14.64
N VAL A 234 1.27 -19.84 -14.99
CA VAL A 234 -0.02 -20.48 -15.30
C VAL A 234 -0.02 -21.11 -16.70
N SER A 235 -0.80 -22.17 -16.90
CA SER A 235 -0.87 -22.80 -18.23
C SER A 235 -1.76 -22.01 -19.18
N ASN A 236 -2.96 -21.64 -18.76
CA ASN A 236 -3.90 -20.81 -19.49
C ASN A 236 -4.55 -19.81 -18.53
N ALA A 237 -4.53 -18.54 -18.90
CA ALA A 237 -5.21 -17.46 -18.21
C ALA A 237 -5.99 -16.59 -19.19
N ASP A 238 -7.25 -16.33 -18.87
CA ASP A 238 -8.07 -15.34 -19.52
C ASP A 238 -8.49 -14.31 -18.46
N VAL A 239 -8.12 -13.05 -18.66
CA VAL A 239 -8.44 -11.94 -17.76
C VAL A 239 -9.33 -10.96 -18.48
N ARG A 240 -10.50 -10.66 -17.92
CA ARG A 240 -11.42 -9.65 -18.43
C ARG A 240 -11.50 -8.49 -17.45
N CYS A 241 -11.23 -7.30 -17.95
CA CYS A 241 -11.31 -6.06 -17.22
C CYS A 241 -12.24 -5.14 -17.98
N HIS A 242 -13.42 -4.88 -17.42
CA HIS A 242 -14.46 -4.15 -18.12
C HIS A 242 -15.25 -3.26 -17.17
N LYS A 243 -15.91 -2.26 -17.78
CA LYS A 243 -16.57 -1.07 -17.21
C LYS A 243 -15.61 0.09 -16.92
N ASP A 244 -16.16 1.29 -17.08
CA ASP A 244 -15.51 2.55 -16.78
C ASP A 244 -14.98 2.50 -15.34
N ASP A 245 -13.73 2.91 -15.14
CA ASP A 245 -12.99 2.94 -13.86
C ASP A 245 -12.39 1.61 -13.36
N ALA A 246 -12.60 0.48 -14.06
CA ALA A 246 -11.91 -0.76 -13.70
C ALA A 246 -10.40 -0.62 -13.93
N CYS A 247 -9.59 -1.09 -12.98
CA CYS A 247 -8.14 -1.02 -13.05
C CYS A 247 -7.53 -2.40 -12.77
N CYS A 248 -6.75 -2.91 -13.72
CA CYS A 248 -6.16 -4.25 -13.64
C CYS A 248 -4.65 -4.22 -13.79
N ILE A 249 -3.93 -4.77 -12.80
CA ILE A 249 -2.50 -5.05 -12.91
C ILE A 249 -2.31 -6.56 -12.96
N VAL A 250 -1.88 -7.07 -14.12
CA VAL A 250 -1.79 -8.50 -14.40
C VAL A 250 -0.33 -8.89 -14.61
N ASP A 251 0.16 -9.85 -13.82
CA ASP A 251 1.49 -10.43 -13.95
C ASP A 251 1.40 -11.84 -14.54
N CYS A 252 1.75 -11.97 -15.81
CA CYS A 252 1.68 -13.22 -16.58
C CYS A 252 3.06 -13.80 -16.90
N ARG A 253 4.09 -13.46 -16.12
CA ARG A 253 5.44 -13.97 -16.37
C ARG A 253 5.50 -15.49 -16.23
N GLY A 254 6.06 -16.12 -17.26
CA GLY A 254 6.15 -17.59 -17.32
C GLY A 254 4.84 -18.29 -17.68
N ALA A 255 3.74 -17.55 -17.90
CA ALA A 255 2.49 -18.13 -18.36
C ALA A 255 2.66 -18.73 -19.77
N SER A 256 2.03 -19.90 -20.01
CA SER A 256 2.07 -20.53 -21.34
C SER A 256 1.05 -19.95 -22.32
N ASN A 257 -0.02 -19.33 -21.81
CA ASN A 257 -1.03 -18.58 -22.56
C ASN A 257 -1.76 -17.67 -21.55
N CYS A 258 -1.57 -16.36 -21.67
CA CYS A 258 -2.24 -15.33 -20.90
C CYS A 258 -2.80 -14.28 -21.85
N ARG A 259 -4.12 -14.11 -21.77
CA ARG A 259 -4.87 -13.15 -22.59
C ARG A 259 -5.58 -12.19 -21.69
N VAL A 260 -5.43 -10.91 -21.99
CA VAL A 260 -6.12 -9.84 -21.25
C VAL A 260 -7.05 -9.10 -22.21
N SER A 261 -8.33 -9.05 -21.90
CA SER A 261 -9.31 -8.20 -22.57
C SER A 261 -9.54 -6.96 -21.71
N CYS A 262 -9.13 -5.82 -22.22
CA CYS A 262 -9.29 -4.52 -21.58
C CYS A 262 -10.36 -3.72 -22.31
N GLU A 263 -11.57 -3.69 -21.75
CA GLU A 263 -12.78 -3.20 -22.42
C GLU A 263 -13.36 -1.95 -21.76
N SER A 264 -14.16 -1.20 -22.51
CA SER A 264 -15.09 -0.19 -21.98
C SER A 264 -14.46 0.81 -20.99
N GLY A 265 -13.37 1.48 -21.38
CA GLY A 265 -12.76 2.52 -20.54
C GLY A 265 -11.82 2.00 -19.45
N ALA A 266 -11.72 0.68 -19.26
CA ALA A 266 -10.86 0.08 -18.24
C ALA A 266 -9.38 0.38 -18.49
N TYR A 267 -8.62 0.52 -17.40
CA TYR A 267 -7.17 0.61 -17.46
C TYR A 267 -6.57 -0.77 -17.18
N CYS A 268 -5.63 -1.21 -18.02
CA CYS A 268 -4.96 -2.49 -17.83
C CYS A 268 -3.45 -2.39 -18.04
N ARG A 269 -2.70 -2.91 -17.09
CA ARG A 269 -1.25 -3.16 -17.20
C ARG A 269 -1.01 -4.65 -17.22
N LEU A 270 -0.28 -5.12 -18.23
CA LEU A 270 0.10 -6.52 -18.41
C LEU A 270 1.62 -6.64 -18.39
N ASP A 271 2.16 -7.45 -17.47
CA ASP A 271 3.57 -7.80 -17.41
C ASP A 271 3.78 -9.24 -17.92
N CYS A 272 4.41 -9.35 -19.08
CA CYS A 272 4.85 -10.61 -19.68
C CYS A 272 6.33 -10.94 -19.40
N GLY A 273 7.07 -10.00 -18.83
CA GLY A 273 8.51 -10.05 -18.65
C GLY A 273 9.29 -10.11 -19.97
N ALA A 274 10.58 -10.43 -19.90
CA ALA A 274 11.48 -10.40 -21.06
C ALA A 274 11.13 -11.37 -22.22
N GLY A 275 10.06 -12.17 -22.08
CA GLY A 275 9.61 -13.18 -23.03
C GLY A 275 8.23 -12.91 -23.63
N ALA A 276 7.79 -11.65 -23.72
CA ALA A 276 6.55 -11.30 -24.42
C ALA A 276 6.51 -11.92 -25.82
N ASP A 277 5.69 -12.94 -25.99
CA ASP A 277 5.48 -13.65 -27.24
C ASP A 277 3.99 -13.65 -27.59
N GLU A 278 3.60 -14.41 -28.60
CA GLU A 278 2.18 -14.50 -28.97
C GLU A 278 1.31 -15.01 -27.82
N ASN A 279 1.86 -15.69 -26.82
CA ASN A 279 1.10 -16.27 -25.74
C ASN A 279 0.85 -15.33 -24.57
N CYS A 280 1.49 -14.16 -24.49
CA CYS A 280 1.19 -13.16 -23.47
C CYS A 280 0.85 -11.83 -24.14
N ARG A 281 -0.44 -11.50 -24.23
CA ARG A 281 -0.92 -10.36 -25.01
C ARG A 281 -2.25 -9.82 -24.54
N PHE A 282 -2.56 -8.59 -24.93
CA PHE A 282 -3.93 -8.11 -24.97
C PHE A 282 -4.67 -8.80 -26.13
N GLU A 283 -5.82 -9.41 -25.84
CA GLU A 283 -6.76 -9.87 -26.86
C GLU A 283 -7.61 -8.70 -27.36
N GLU A 284 -7.98 -7.81 -26.44
CA GLU A 284 -8.72 -6.59 -26.73
C GLU A 284 -8.15 -5.41 -25.93
N CYS A 285 -8.04 -4.26 -26.59
CA CYS A 285 -7.68 -3.00 -25.97
C CYS A 285 -8.58 -1.90 -26.55
N TRP A 286 -9.39 -1.26 -25.70
CA TRP A 286 -10.39 -0.28 -26.16
C TRP A 286 -9.79 1.05 -26.64
N ALA A 287 -8.64 1.45 -26.08
CA ALA A 287 -8.08 2.79 -26.28
C ALA A 287 -7.47 2.98 -27.68
N ASP A 288 -6.93 1.91 -28.28
CA ASP A 288 -6.37 1.87 -29.63
C ASP A 288 -6.18 0.41 -30.09
N GLU A 289 -6.01 0.18 -31.41
CA GLU A 289 -5.71 -1.16 -31.95
C GLU A 289 -4.37 -1.75 -31.44
N ASN A 290 -3.51 -0.95 -30.79
CA ASN A 290 -2.24 -1.41 -30.25
C ASN A 290 -2.04 -0.91 -28.81
N PRO A 291 -1.78 -1.80 -27.84
CA PRO A 291 -1.38 -1.42 -26.49
C PRO A 291 -0.02 -0.70 -26.50
N LEU A 292 0.20 0.18 -25.53
CA LEU A 292 1.45 0.89 -25.34
C LEU A 292 2.52 -0.05 -24.77
N ASP A 293 3.61 -0.26 -25.52
CA ASP A 293 4.77 -1.02 -25.04
C ASP A 293 5.67 -0.14 -24.17
N CYS A 294 5.84 -0.55 -22.91
CA CYS A 294 6.62 0.15 -21.90
C CYS A 294 8.03 -0.40 -21.71
N GLY A 295 8.42 -1.38 -22.52
CA GLY A 295 9.68 -2.08 -22.41
C GLY A 295 9.67 -3.13 -21.30
N GLY A 296 10.67 -4.02 -21.33
CA GLY A 296 10.78 -5.11 -20.35
C GLY A 296 9.66 -6.17 -20.44
N GLY A 297 8.82 -6.10 -21.47
CA GLY A 297 7.63 -6.93 -21.64
C GLY A 297 6.40 -6.44 -20.88
N VAL A 298 6.39 -5.17 -20.48
CA VAL A 298 5.23 -4.53 -19.88
C VAL A 298 4.44 -3.79 -20.95
N PHE A 299 3.14 -4.03 -21.00
CA PHE A 299 2.20 -3.40 -21.93
C PHE A 299 1.07 -2.73 -21.17
N VAL A 300 0.55 -1.63 -21.69
CA VAL A 300 -0.54 -0.89 -21.08
C VAL A 300 -1.64 -0.60 -22.09
N CYS A 301 -2.88 -0.77 -21.66
CA CYS A 301 -4.08 -0.34 -22.38
C CYS A 301 -4.83 0.69 -21.55
N GLY A 302 -5.43 1.69 -22.21
CA GLY A 302 -6.18 2.76 -21.52
C GLY A 302 -5.31 3.89 -20.98
N ALA A 303 -4.06 4.03 -21.44
CA ALA A 303 -3.14 5.06 -20.96
C ALA A 303 -2.34 5.73 -22.09
N ALA A 304 -2.14 7.04 -21.98
CA ALA A 304 -1.34 7.80 -22.94
C ALA A 304 0.18 7.65 -22.73
N ARG A 305 0.61 7.16 -21.57
CA ARG A 305 2.02 7.01 -21.19
C ARG A 305 2.22 5.79 -20.31
N CYS A 306 3.44 5.28 -20.32
CA CYS A 306 3.86 4.21 -19.42
C CYS A 306 3.90 4.72 -17.98
N PRO A 307 3.01 4.22 -17.13
CA PRO A 307 2.91 4.70 -15.77
C PRO A 307 3.80 3.89 -14.83
N ASP A 308 3.93 4.39 -13.60
CA ASP A 308 4.57 3.63 -12.54
C ASP A 308 3.65 2.50 -12.03
N ASP A 309 4.22 1.63 -11.19
CA ASP A 309 3.54 0.45 -10.66
C ASP A 309 2.41 0.80 -9.67
N ARG A 310 2.15 2.07 -9.39
CA ARG A 310 1.20 2.53 -8.36
C ARG A 310 -0.12 3.06 -8.94
N MET A 311 -0.31 2.98 -10.25
CA MET A 311 -1.45 3.60 -10.93
C MET A 311 -2.81 2.98 -10.60
N CYS A 312 -2.89 1.66 -10.34
CA CYS A 312 -4.14 1.04 -9.84
C CYS A 312 -4.21 1.07 -8.31
N ARG A 313 -4.16 2.26 -7.71
CA ARG A 313 -4.48 2.42 -6.29
C ARG A 313 -5.62 3.41 -6.13
N ARG A 314 -6.58 3.07 -5.28
CA ARG A 314 -7.73 3.91 -4.97
C ARG A 314 -7.26 5.33 -4.60
N GLY A 315 -7.83 6.33 -5.28
CA GLY A 315 -7.46 7.75 -5.09
C GLY A 315 -6.28 8.24 -5.95
N THR A 316 -5.73 7.37 -6.80
CA THR A 316 -4.77 7.73 -7.85
C THR A 316 -5.49 7.52 -9.18
N GLU A 317 -6.07 8.59 -9.72
CA GLU A 317 -6.63 8.51 -11.08
C GLU A 317 -5.46 8.38 -12.07
N PRO A 318 -5.54 7.50 -13.07
CA PRO A 318 -4.57 7.48 -14.14
C PRO A 318 -4.59 8.85 -14.82
N ASP A 319 -3.45 9.56 -14.84
CA ASP A 319 -3.37 10.87 -15.47
C ASP A 319 -3.88 10.79 -16.93
N ASP A 320 -4.95 11.53 -17.25
CA ASP A 320 -5.47 11.77 -18.61
C ASP A 320 -4.38 12.22 -19.60
#